data_AF-A0A958E5N1-F1
#
_entry.id   AF-A0A958E5N1-F1
#
_cell.length_a   1.000
_cell.length_b   1.000
_cell.length_c   1.000
_cell.angle_alpha   90.00
_cell.angle_beta   90.00
_cell.angle_gamma   90.00
#
_symmetry.space_group_name_H-M   'P 1'
#
loop_
_entity.id
_entity.type
_entity.pdbx_description
1 polymer ?
#
loop_
_entity_poly.entity_id
_entity_poly.type
_entity_poly.pdbx_seq_one_letter_code
_entity_poly.pdbx_strand_id
1 'polypeptide(L)'
;MTTEFKEDEFFRTDQAVDEGLPDDLIEEIDHVLGEAVLQLENHQHVPDHPIHDTEIHFELDEGSHMLHDPSFGVGEMQQMLMDMMNMTLRPLARYVKAFQYGENYEETLDLCCLLISPLIPQLEAAMLTQPMEDLAFFKSVVLFARNESDPHGRKIMKNVVHRAYKEVQKTFDLRYRGSRKAVKNLVSFLQALRANASIKEEDIEKFFAIGVPSLTWVRRTSSKDLNSLSGIPVGKIRMIRTLAKEQSKPKTSTADVLAPIPKITFSNEPLTTIREASEDQDPFLIDIVSTRNSLNSKE
;
A
#
# COMPACT_ATOMS: atom_id res chain seq x y z
N MET A 1 -24.22 46.81 -0.35
CA MET A 1 -23.12 47.18 -1.25
C MET A 1 -22.38 45.90 -1.59
N THR A 2 -22.62 45.39 -2.78
CA THR A 2 -22.03 44.18 -3.36
C THR A 2 -20.86 44.60 -4.22
N THR A 3 -19.65 44.20 -3.86
CA THR A 3 -18.48 44.26 -4.74
C THR A 3 -18.26 42.88 -5.32
N GLU A 4 -18.72 42.71 -6.56
CA GLU A 4 -18.36 41.59 -7.44
C GLU A 4 -16.87 41.70 -7.80
N PHE A 5 -16.10 40.67 -7.50
CA PHE A 5 -14.76 40.50 -8.07
C PHE A 5 -14.91 39.99 -9.50
N LYS A 6 -14.39 40.75 -10.47
CA LYS A 6 -14.31 40.32 -11.88
C LYS A 6 -13.19 39.28 -12.02
N GLU A 7 -13.54 38.05 -12.40
CA GLU A 7 -12.62 36.93 -12.66
C GLU A 7 -11.85 37.04 -13.99
N ASP A 8 -11.96 38.14 -14.73
CA ASP A 8 -11.46 38.24 -16.11
C ASP A 8 -10.04 38.85 -16.28
N GLU A 9 -9.32 39.17 -15.21
CA GLU A 9 -7.97 39.79 -15.33
C GLU A 9 -6.78 38.82 -15.18
N PHE A 10 -7.00 37.53 -14.90
CA PHE A 10 -5.91 36.56 -14.75
C PHE A 10 -5.54 35.78 -16.03
N PHE A 11 -6.24 36.03 -17.14
CA PHE A 11 -6.00 35.40 -18.46
C PHE A 11 -5.48 36.40 -19.51
N ARG A 12 -4.59 37.32 -19.14
CA ARG A 12 -3.75 37.99 -20.12
C ARG A 12 -2.45 37.20 -20.26
N THR A 13 -2.41 36.41 -21.32
CA THR A 13 -1.24 35.76 -21.89
C THR A 13 -0.25 36.85 -22.29
N ASP A 14 0.64 37.23 -21.38
CA ASP A 14 1.89 37.88 -21.77
C ASP A 14 2.70 36.84 -22.54
N GLN A 15 3.02 37.20 -23.78
CA GLN A 15 3.86 36.42 -24.68
C GLN A 15 5.21 36.19 -24.00
N ALA A 16 5.43 34.97 -23.51
CA ALA A 16 6.76 34.51 -23.19
C ALA A 16 7.56 34.48 -24.51
N VAL A 17 8.48 35.42 -24.66
CA VAL A 17 9.50 35.38 -25.69
C VAL A 17 10.38 34.17 -25.37
N ASP A 18 10.42 33.23 -26.30
CA ASP A 18 11.30 32.06 -26.29
C ASP A 18 12.75 32.54 -26.49
N GLU A 19 13.36 33.01 -25.40
CA GLU A 19 14.81 33.16 -25.33
C GLU A 19 15.38 31.77 -25.05
N GLY A 20 15.79 31.08 -26.13
CA GLY A 20 16.52 29.83 -26.03
C GLY A 20 17.71 29.93 -25.06
N LEU A 21 18.09 28.78 -24.49
CA LEU A 21 19.24 28.69 -23.59
C LEU A 21 20.49 29.27 -24.29
N PRO A 22 21.32 30.08 -23.59
CA PRO A 22 22.53 30.64 -24.18
C PRO A 22 23.43 29.53 -24.73
N ASP A 23 23.91 29.69 -25.97
CA ASP A 23 24.75 28.70 -26.65
C ASP A 23 25.99 28.30 -25.81
N ASP A 24 26.54 29.26 -25.06
CA ASP A 24 27.67 29.06 -24.14
C ASP A 24 27.35 28.03 -23.03
N LEU A 25 26.11 27.98 -22.57
CA LEU A 25 25.64 27.04 -21.55
C LEU A 25 25.41 25.63 -22.14
N ILE A 26 25.04 25.57 -23.42
CA ILE A 26 24.84 24.32 -24.16
C ILE A 26 26.20 23.66 -24.43
N GLU A 27 27.21 24.44 -24.83
CA GLU A 27 28.57 23.93 -25.01
C GLU A 27 29.20 23.43 -23.70
N GLU A 28 28.93 24.08 -22.56
CA GLU A 28 29.40 23.62 -21.25
C GLU A 28 28.75 22.28 -20.84
N ILE A 29 27.45 22.11 -21.11
CA ILE A 29 26.73 20.86 -20.82
C ILE A 29 27.24 19.71 -21.70
N ASP A 30 27.47 19.95 -22.99
CA ASP A 30 28.00 18.94 -23.91
C ASP A 30 29.44 18.56 -23.56
N HIS A 31 30.27 19.51 -23.13
CA HIS A 31 31.63 19.22 -22.67
C HIS A 31 31.66 18.33 -21.42
N VAL A 32 30.81 18.63 -20.43
CA VAL A 32 30.72 17.84 -19.19
C VAL A 32 30.17 16.43 -19.45
N LEU A 33 29.17 16.30 -20.34
CA LEU A 33 28.64 14.99 -20.75
C LEU A 33 29.67 14.18 -21.55
N GLY A 34 30.45 14.83 -22.42
CA GLY A 34 31.53 14.20 -23.19
C GLY A 34 32.65 13.65 -22.29
N GLU A 35 33.06 14.39 -21.27
CA GLU A 35 34.07 13.93 -20.30
C GLU A 35 33.56 12.76 -19.44
N ALA A 36 32.29 12.76 -19.06
CA ALA A 36 31.69 11.68 -18.28
C ALA A 36 31.60 10.35 -19.05
N VAL A 37 31.33 10.41 -20.37
CA VAL A 37 31.31 9.23 -21.24
C VAL A 37 32.73 8.66 -21.45
N LEU A 38 33.74 9.51 -21.61
CA LEU A 38 35.14 9.08 -21.75
C LEU A 38 35.72 8.47 -20.44
N GLN A 39 35.20 8.87 -19.28
CA GLN A 39 35.55 8.25 -18.00
C GLN A 39 34.92 6.85 -17.81
N LEU A 40 33.74 6.61 -18.41
CA LEU A 40 33.07 5.31 -18.41
C LEU A 40 33.76 4.30 -19.34
N GLU A 41 34.28 4.73 -20.49
CA GLU A 41 35.01 3.85 -21.41
C GLU A 41 36.40 3.42 -20.87
N ASN A 42 37.07 4.28 -20.10
CA ASN A 42 38.39 3.97 -19.54
C ASN A 42 38.38 3.03 -18.30
N HIS A 43 37.20 2.66 -17.76
CA HIS A 43 37.09 1.73 -16.63
C HIS A 43 36.65 0.30 -17.03
N GLN A 44 36.53 0.00 -18.33
CA GLN A 44 36.34 -1.38 -18.82
C GLN A 44 37.69 -2.13 -18.95
N HIS A 45 38.36 -2.35 -17.83
CA HIS A 45 39.34 -3.43 -17.74
C HIS A 45 39.25 -4.11 -16.38
N VAL A 46 38.42 -5.15 -16.33
CA VAL A 46 38.41 -6.15 -15.26
C VAL A 46 38.64 -7.53 -15.91
N PRO A 47 39.50 -8.39 -15.34
CA PRO A 47 40.02 -9.57 -16.03
C PRO A 47 38.99 -10.69 -16.13
N ASP A 48 39.05 -11.43 -17.23
CA ASP A 48 38.33 -12.69 -17.46
C ASP A 48 38.55 -13.69 -16.31
N HIS A 49 37.46 -14.03 -15.62
CA HIS A 49 37.36 -15.28 -14.89
C HIS A 49 36.11 -16.04 -15.38
N PRO A 50 36.28 -17.25 -15.94
CA PRO A 50 35.16 -17.99 -16.51
C PRO A 50 34.33 -18.60 -15.38
N ILE A 51 33.07 -18.19 -15.30
CA ILE A 51 32.07 -18.90 -14.50
C ILE A 51 31.50 -19.99 -15.40
N HIS A 52 31.71 -21.23 -14.99
CA HIS A 52 31.32 -22.47 -15.64
C HIS A 52 29.89 -22.50 -16.19
N ASP A 53 29.82 -22.99 -17.42
CA ASP A 53 28.74 -23.69 -18.11
C ASP A 53 27.58 -24.14 -17.20
N THR A 54 26.44 -23.47 -17.37
CA THR A 54 25.14 -24.14 -17.27
C THR A 54 24.54 -24.09 -18.66
N GLU A 55 24.89 -25.06 -19.51
CA GLU A 55 24.26 -25.23 -20.82
C GLU A 55 22.77 -25.52 -20.60
N ILE A 56 21.93 -24.51 -20.89
CA ILE A 56 20.50 -24.70 -21.04
C ILE A 56 20.30 -25.32 -22.42
N HIS A 57 20.10 -26.64 -22.47
CA HIS A 57 19.71 -27.33 -23.70
C HIS A 57 18.30 -26.88 -24.11
N PHE A 58 18.21 -25.95 -25.06
CA PHE A 58 17.00 -25.74 -25.84
C PHE A 58 16.99 -26.79 -26.96
N GLU A 59 16.11 -27.79 -26.86
CA GLU A 59 15.78 -28.65 -28.00
C GLU A 59 15.06 -27.78 -29.05
N LEU A 60 15.83 -27.24 -29.99
CA LEU A 60 15.32 -26.59 -31.18
C LEU A 60 14.81 -27.68 -32.13
N ASP A 61 13.49 -27.79 -32.25
CA ASP A 61 12.83 -28.56 -33.29
C ASP A 61 13.28 -28.02 -34.66
N GLU A 62 14.02 -28.82 -35.41
CA GLU A 62 14.62 -28.50 -36.72
C GLU A 62 13.53 -28.33 -37.80
N GLY A 63 12.73 -27.27 -37.68
CA GLY A 63 11.64 -26.99 -38.62
C GLY A 63 11.08 -25.58 -38.56
N SER A 64 11.36 -24.79 -37.52
CA SER A 64 10.88 -23.41 -37.45
C SER A 64 11.99 -22.45 -37.88
N HIS A 65 11.84 -21.84 -39.05
CA HIS A 65 12.46 -20.56 -39.36
C HIS A 65 11.81 -19.48 -38.48
N MET A 66 12.03 -19.55 -37.16
CA MET A 66 11.80 -18.41 -36.29
C MET A 66 13.03 -17.52 -36.46
N LEU A 67 12.83 -16.43 -37.18
CA LEU A 67 13.71 -15.25 -37.11
C LEU A 67 14.03 -15.03 -35.63
N HIS A 68 15.29 -15.26 -35.24
CA HIS A 68 15.78 -14.93 -33.91
C HIS A 68 15.70 -13.41 -33.75
N ASP A 69 14.55 -12.92 -33.30
CA ASP A 69 14.40 -11.54 -32.88
C ASP A 69 15.19 -11.39 -31.57
N PRO A 70 16.30 -10.62 -31.56
CA PRO A 70 17.10 -10.42 -30.34
C PRO A 70 16.32 -9.72 -29.22
N SER A 71 15.11 -9.21 -29.50
CA SER A 71 14.22 -8.58 -28.53
C SER A 71 13.21 -9.53 -27.87
N PHE A 72 13.10 -10.80 -28.31
CA PHE A 72 12.09 -11.75 -27.82
C PHE A 72 12.17 -11.97 -26.30
N GLY A 73 13.38 -12.11 -25.74
CA GLY A 73 13.57 -12.30 -24.29
C GLY A 73 13.35 -11.02 -23.47
N VAL A 74 13.57 -9.85 -24.04
CA VAL A 74 13.41 -8.55 -23.35
C VAL A 74 11.93 -8.30 -23.07
N GLY A 75 11.06 -8.58 -24.04
CA GLY A 75 9.61 -8.43 -23.90
C GLY A 75 9.03 -9.32 -22.79
N GLU A 76 9.46 -10.59 -22.70
CA GLU A 76 9.03 -11.50 -21.63
C GLU A 76 9.49 -11.04 -20.24
N MET A 77 10.74 -10.56 -20.13
CA MET A 77 11.27 -10.01 -18.88
C MET A 77 10.51 -8.75 -18.44
N GLN A 78 10.20 -7.86 -19.38
CA GLN A 78 9.40 -6.65 -19.13
C GLN A 78 7.98 -7.00 -18.69
N GLN A 79 7.35 -8.00 -19.31
CA GLN A 79 6.01 -8.44 -18.93
C GLN A 79 6.01 -9.07 -17.53
N MET A 80 6.99 -9.93 -17.22
CA MET A 80 7.14 -10.53 -15.89
C MET A 80 7.35 -9.44 -14.82
N LEU A 81 8.16 -8.42 -15.13
CA LEU A 81 8.35 -7.27 -14.26
C LEU A 81 7.04 -6.52 -14.02
N MET A 82 6.27 -6.23 -15.08
CA MET A 82 4.97 -5.57 -14.95
C MET A 82 3.97 -6.39 -14.11
N ASP A 83 3.95 -7.71 -14.26
CA ASP A 83 3.11 -8.59 -13.45
C ASP A 83 3.52 -8.56 -11.96
N MET A 84 4.82 -8.59 -11.68
CA MET A 84 5.35 -8.45 -10.32
C MET A 84 4.98 -7.09 -9.73
N MET A 85 5.14 -6.01 -10.50
CA MET A 85 4.81 -4.64 -10.08
C MET A 85 3.32 -4.49 -9.78
N ASN A 86 2.45 -5.06 -10.62
CA ASN A 86 1.01 -5.10 -10.37
C ASN A 86 0.72 -5.71 -8.99
N MET A 87 1.30 -6.89 -8.70
CA MET A 87 1.10 -7.57 -7.40
C MET A 87 1.58 -6.73 -6.22
N THR A 88 2.77 -6.15 -6.33
CA THR A 88 3.40 -5.32 -5.30
C THR A 88 2.61 -4.03 -5.04
N LEU A 89 2.06 -3.40 -6.09
CA LEU A 89 1.33 -2.13 -6.02
C LEU A 89 -0.12 -2.26 -5.58
N ARG A 90 -0.70 -3.46 -5.48
CA ARG A 90 -2.10 -3.66 -5.01
C ARG A 90 -2.46 -2.91 -3.71
N PRO A 91 -1.59 -2.83 -2.68
CA PRO A 91 -1.88 -2.07 -1.46
C PRO A 91 -2.06 -0.57 -1.71
N LEU A 92 -1.47 0.00 -2.77
CA LEU A 92 -1.54 1.42 -3.07
C LEU A 92 -2.99 1.91 -3.22
N ALA A 93 -3.83 1.12 -3.89
CA ALA A 93 -5.26 1.37 -4.03
C ALA A 93 -5.96 1.56 -2.68
N ARG A 94 -5.50 0.82 -1.66
CA ARG A 94 -6.05 0.88 -0.31
C ARG A 94 -5.54 2.10 0.44
N TYR A 95 -4.26 2.45 0.28
CA TYR A 95 -3.66 3.62 0.93
C TYR A 95 -4.30 4.91 0.43
N VAL A 96 -4.39 5.09 -0.89
CA VAL A 96 -5.00 6.29 -1.50
C VAL A 96 -6.48 6.41 -1.10
N LYS A 97 -7.21 5.30 -1.07
CA LYS A 97 -8.62 5.34 -0.62
C LYS A 97 -8.75 5.70 0.87
N ALA A 98 -7.87 5.20 1.73
CA ALA A 98 -7.83 5.58 3.14
C ALA A 98 -7.50 7.06 3.34
N PHE A 99 -6.57 7.59 2.54
CA PHE A 99 -6.21 9.01 2.51
C PHE A 99 -7.40 9.91 2.16
N GLN A 100 -8.21 9.55 1.15
CA GLN A 100 -9.42 10.29 0.80
C GLN A 100 -10.41 10.40 1.97
N TYR A 101 -10.54 9.35 2.77
CA TYR A 101 -11.45 9.32 3.92
C TYR A 101 -10.89 10.02 5.19
N GLY A 102 -9.72 10.66 5.10
CA GLY A 102 -9.14 11.43 6.20
C GLY A 102 -8.51 10.57 7.30
N GLU A 103 -7.96 9.41 6.96
CA GLU A 103 -6.93 8.80 7.80
C GLU A 103 -5.71 9.72 7.88
N ASN A 104 -4.82 9.46 8.85
CA ASN A 104 -3.70 10.33 9.18
C ASN A 104 -2.95 10.79 7.91
N TYR A 105 -3.02 12.09 7.65
CA TYR A 105 -2.81 12.66 6.32
C TYR A 105 -1.38 12.42 5.83
N GLU A 106 -0.40 12.76 6.67
CA GLU A 106 1.02 12.68 6.34
C GLU A 106 1.49 11.23 6.28
N GLU A 107 1.12 10.41 7.26
CA GLU A 107 1.56 9.02 7.35
C GLU A 107 0.92 8.12 6.30
N THR A 108 -0.30 8.45 5.83
CA THR A 108 -0.89 7.69 4.72
C THR A 108 -0.20 8.03 3.40
N LEU A 109 0.25 9.28 3.21
CA LEU A 109 1.08 9.68 2.07
C LEU A 109 2.47 9.03 2.15
N ASP A 110 3.05 8.93 3.34
CA ASP A 110 4.30 8.20 3.55
C ASP A 110 4.19 6.72 3.16
N LEU A 111 3.11 6.03 3.53
CA LEU A 111 2.89 4.65 3.09
C LEU A 111 2.84 4.53 1.56
N CYS A 112 2.31 5.54 0.86
CA CYS A 112 2.33 5.57 -0.60
C CYS A 112 3.77 5.75 -1.11
N CYS A 113 4.53 6.72 -0.57
CA CYS A 113 5.91 6.99 -0.95
C CYS A 113 6.83 5.78 -0.71
N LEU A 114 6.74 5.15 0.46
CA LEU A 114 7.55 3.98 0.83
C LEU A 114 7.31 2.79 -0.11
N LEU A 115 6.09 2.67 -0.64
CA LEU A 115 5.75 1.62 -1.59
C LEU A 115 6.26 1.91 -3.00
N ILE A 116 6.08 3.12 -3.51
CA ILE A 116 6.35 3.43 -4.93
C ILE A 116 7.81 3.81 -5.21
N SER A 117 8.48 4.47 -4.27
CA SER A 117 9.82 5.05 -4.51
C SER A 117 10.86 4.01 -4.95
N PRO A 118 10.90 2.80 -4.35
CA PRO A 118 11.88 1.78 -4.75
C PRO A 118 11.59 1.14 -6.11
N LEU A 119 10.39 1.33 -6.67
CA LEU A 119 9.97 0.69 -7.92
C LEU A 119 10.33 1.53 -9.16
N ILE A 120 10.38 2.86 -9.02
CA ILE A 120 10.75 3.80 -10.09
C ILE A 120 12.10 3.44 -10.74
N PRO A 121 13.21 3.28 -9.99
CA PRO A 121 14.50 2.94 -10.62
C PRO A 121 14.50 1.54 -11.26
N GLN A 122 13.64 0.62 -10.81
CA GLN A 122 13.52 -0.71 -11.43
C GLN A 122 12.83 -0.62 -12.79
N LEU A 123 11.80 0.24 -12.91
CA LEU A 123 11.12 0.50 -14.18
C LEU A 123 12.01 1.28 -15.15
N GLU A 124 12.78 2.23 -14.64
CA GLU A 124 13.78 2.98 -15.41
C GLU A 124 14.85 2.04 -15.98
N ALA A 125 15.44 1.19 -15.15
CA ALA A 125 16.44 0.20 -15.58
C ALA A 125 15.89 -0.80 -16.61
N ALA A 126 14.59 -1.10 -16.54
CA ALA A 126 13.91 -1.98 -17.49
C ALA A 126 13.39 -1.25 -18.75
N MET A 127 13.65 0.05 -18.88
CA MET A 127 13.17 0.91 -19.97
C MET A 127 11.63 0.92 -20.12
N LEU A 128 10.92 0.76 -19.00
CA LEU A 128 9.45 0.85 -18.93
C LEU A 128 9.04 2.31 -18.68
N THR A 129 9.17 3.15 -19.71
CA THR A 129 9.05 4.61 -19.60
C THR A 129 7.70 5.07 -19.06
N GLN A 130 6.58 4.67 -19.68
CA GLN A 130 5.25 5.13 -19.23
C GLN A 130 4.91 4.69 -17.79
N PRO A 131 5.10 3.40 -17.39
CA PRO A 131 4.93 3.00 -15.99
C PRO A 131 5.82 3.76 -15.01
N MET A 132 7.07 4.06 -15.40
CA MET A 132 8.01 4.82 -14.59
C MET A 132 7.52 6.26 -14.40
N GLU A 133 7.15 6.95 -15.48
CA GLU A 133 6.67 8.33 -15.47
C GLU A 133 5.40 8.48 -14.64
N ASP A 134 4.45 7.54 -14.76
CA ASP A 134 3.21 7.57 -13.97
C ASP A 134 3.49 7.45 -12.47
N LEU A 135 4.42 6.58 -12.06
CA LEU A 135 4.85 6.47 -10.67
C LEU A 135 5.64 7.70 -10.20
N ALA A 136 6.51 8.25 -11.04
CA ALA A 136 7.30 9.43 -10.73
C ALA A 136 6.41 10.66 -10.56
N PHE A 137 5.45 10.88 -11.47
CA PHE A 137 4.44 11.92 -11.38
C PHE A 137 3.61 11.76 -10.10
N PHE A 138 3.10 10.56 -9.84
CA PHE A 138 2.34 10.29 -8.62
C PHE A 138 3.16 10.53 -7.35
N LYS A 139 4.43 10.12 -7.31
CA LYS A 139 5.36 10.41 -6.21
C LYS A 139 5.51 11.91 -5.98
N SER A 140 5.72 12.69 -7.02
CA SER A 140 5.83 14.16 -6.93
C SER A 140 4.56 14.78 -6.35
N VAL A 141 3.39 14.34 -6.80
CA VAL A 141 2.10 14.80 -6.26
C VAL A 141 1.94 14.43 -4.78
N VAL A 142 2.33 13.22 -4.38
CA VAL A 142 2.27 12.77 -2.98
C VAL A 142 3.20 13.60 -2.09
N LEU A 143 4.43 13.87 -2.55
CA LEU A 143 5.39 14.71 -1.83
C LEU A 143 4.91 16.15 -1.68
N PHE A 144 4.36 16.72 -2.76
CA PHE A 144 3.76 18.05 -2.72
C PHE A 144 2.58 18.10 -1.73
N ALA A 145 1.67 17.13 -1.82
CA ALA A 145 0.52 17.04 -0.93
C ALA A 145 0.93 16.90 0.54
N ARG A 146 2.00 16.13 0.84
CA ARG A 146 2.48 15.91 2.21
C ARG A 146 2.95 17.20 2.88
N ASN A 147 3.56 18.11 2.11
CA ASN A 147 4.06 19.38 2.61
C ASN A 147 2.99 20.47 2.73
N GLU A 148 1.73 20.17 2.35
CA GLU A 148 0.62 21.11 2.52
C GLU A 148 0.27 21.28 4.00
N SER A 149 0.29 22.53 4.46
CA SER A 149 0.04 22.90 5.86
C SER A 149 -1.36 23.46 6.04
N ASP A 150 -1.94 24.07 5.01
CA ASP A 150 -3.25 24.69 5.08
C ASP A 150 -4.37 23.64 5.09
N PRO A 151 -5.32 23.68 6.05
CA PRO A 151 -6.42 22.73 6.10
C PRO A 151 -7.32 22.71 4.86
N HIS A 152 -7.51 23.85 4.20
CA HIS A 152 -8.28 23.93 2.96
C HIS A 152 -7.47 23.34 1.78
N GLY A 153 -6.19 23.68 1.68
CA GLY A 153 -5.23 23.08 0.77
C GLY A 153 -5.20 21.55 0.90
N ARG A 154 -5.10 21.00 2.11
CA ARG A 154 -5.15 19.54 2.37
C ARG A 154 -6.42 18.89 1.82
N LYS A 155 -7.56 19.57 1.89
CA LYS A 155 -8.83 19.07 1.34
C LYS A 155 -8.79 19.04 -0.20
N ILE A 156 -8.19 20.03 -0.83
CA ILE A 156 -7.97 20.06 -2.28
C ILE A 156 -6.99 18.95 -2.70
N MET A 157 -5.87 18.82 -1.97
CA MET A 157 -4.85 17.82 -2.26
C MET A 157 -5.35 16.38 -2.20
N LYS A 158 -6.37 16.08 -1.39
CA LYS A 158 -7.05 14.77 -1.43
C LYS A 158 -7.57 14.40 -2.82
N ASN A 159 -8.12 15.38 -3.54
CA ASN A 159 -8.63 15.17 -4.89
C ASN A 159 -7.49 15.10 -5.91
N VAL A 160 -6.46 15.94 -5.76
CA VAL A 160 -5.29 15.96 -6.64
C VAL A 160 -4.54 14.63 -6.59
N VAL A 161 -4.22 14.14 -5.39
CA VAL A 161 -3.58 12.83 -5.18
C VAL A 161 -4.44 11.70 -5.73
N HIS A 162 -5.76 11.76 -5.55
CA HIS A 162 -6.64 10.73 -6.10
C HIS A 162 -6.65 10.72 -7.63
N ARG A 163 -6.66 11.90 -8.26
CA ARG A 163 -6.58 12.01 -9.73
C ARG A 163 -5.25 11.50 -10.24
N ALA A 164 -4.13 11.89 -9.64
CA ALA A 164 -2.82 11.35 -10.01
C ALA A 164 -2.75 9.82 -9.84
N TYR A 165 -3.36 9.28 -8.79
CA TYR A 165 -3.48 7.83 -8.60
C TYR A 165 -4.30 7.15 -9.71
N LYS A 166 -5.23 7.83 -10.39
CA LYS A 166 -6.02 7.21 -11.47
C LYS A 166 -5.18 6.81 -12.67
N GLU A 167 -4.14 7.57 -12.98
CA GLU A 167 -3.19 7.20 -14.04
C GLU A 167 -2.42 5.94 -13.65
N VAL A 168 -1.84 5.91 -12.44
CA VAL A 168 -1.19 4.70 -11.90
C VAL A 168 -2.16 3.51 -11.85
N GLN A 169 -3.41 3.74 -11.47
CA GLN A 169 -4.43 2.69 -11.43
C GLN A 169 -4.66 2.07 -12.81
N LYS A 170 -4.70 2.89 -13.85
CA LYS A 170 -4.91 2.46 -15.23
C LYS A 170 -3.68 1.70 -15.75
N THR A 171 -2.49 2.23 -15.53
CA THR A 171 -1.23 1.66 -16.03
C THR A 171 -0.92 0.29 -15.46
N PHE A 172 -1.26 0.05 -14.19
CA PHE A 172 -0.98 -1.23 -13.51
C PHE A 172 -2.23 -2.11 -13.29
N ASP A 173 -3.37 -1.83 -13.93
CA ASP A 173 -4.69 -2.50 -13.71
C ASP A 173 -5.00 -2.74 -12.21
N LEU A 174 -4.83 -1.71 -11.39
CA LEU A 174 -4.96 -1.86 -9.94
C LEU A 174 -6.44 -1.90 -9.54
N ARG A 175 -6.86 -3.06 -9.03
CA ARG A 175 -8.22 -3.23 -8.50
C ARG A 175 -8.28 -2.94 -7.01
N TYR A 176 -9.31 -2.19 -6.60
CA TYR A 176 -9.55 -1.96 -5.19
C TYR A 176 -10.09 -3.23 -4.50
N ARG A 177 -9.35 -3.71 -3.51
CA ARG A 177 -9.84 -4.68 -2.53
C ARG A 177 -9.30 -4.30 -1.15
N GLY A 178 -10.15 -3.94 -0.19
CA GLY A 178 -9.64 -3.62 1.14
C GLY A 178 -10.59 -3.00 2.16
N SER A 179 -10.09 -2.91 3.40
CA SER A 179 -10.76 -2.29 4.55
C SER A 179 -9.93 -1.12 5.07
N ARG A 180 -10.57 0.03 5.33
CA ARG A 180 -9.98 1.24 5.93
C ARG A 180 -9.22 0.95 7.23
N LYS A 181 -9.75 0.04 8.05
CA LYS A 181 -9.15 -0.38 9.33
C LYS A 181 -7.74 -0.97 9.17
N ALA A 182 -7.47 -1.62 8.02
CA ALA A 182 -6.16 -2.19 7.77
C ALA A 182 -5.07 -1.12 7.60
N VAL A 183 -5.39 0.01 6.96
CA VAL A 183 -4.43 1.12 6.75
C VAL A 183 -4.16 1.84 8.04
N LYS A 184 -5.18 2.10 8.86
CA LYS A 184 -5.01 2.70 10.19
C LYS A 184 -4.02 1.90 11.06
N ASN A 185 -4.15 0.57 11.07
CA ASN A 185 -3.22 -0.30 11.79
C ASN A 185 -1.80 -0.25 11.21
N LEU A 186 -1.66 -0.09 9.90
CA LEU A 186 -0.35 0.06 9.26
C LEU A 186 0.30 1.41 9.59
N VAL A 187 -0.49 2.50 9.67
CA VAL A 187 0.01 3.81 10.11
C VAL A 187 0.53 3.74 11.55
N SER A 188 -0.24 3.19 12.48
CA SER A 188 0.23 3.00 13.87
C SER A 188 1.46 2.10 13.95
N PHE A 189 1.53 1.09 13.08
CA PHE A 189 2.70 0.22 12.99
C PHE A 189 3.93 0.95 12.43
N LEU A 190 3.78 1.78 11.39
CA LEU A 190 4.85 2.61 10.84
C LEU A 190 5.41 3.56 11.90
N GLN A 191 4.55 4.22 12.66
CA GLN A 191 4.97 5.07 13.79
C GLN A 191 5.75 4.27 14.84
N ALA A 192 5.32 3.05 15.17
CA ALA A 192 6.03 2.18 16.11
C ALA A 192 7.38 1.68 15.57
N LEU A 193 7.51 1.47 14.26
CA LEU A 193 8.78 1.15 13.62
C LEU A 193 9.75 2.34 13.74
N ARG A 194 9.31 3.55 13.40
CA ARG A 194 10.12 4.78 13.49
C ARG A 194 10.53 5.14 14.92
N ALA A 195 9.69 4.81 15.91
CA ALA A 195 10.02 5.00 17.31
C ALA A 195 11.07 3.99 17.85
N ASN A 196 11.37 2.93 17.10
CA ASN A 196 12.32 1.91 17.52
C ASN A 196 13.73 2.19 16.98
N ALA A 197 14.66 2.58 17.85
CA ALA A 197 16.03 2.94 17.47
C ALA A 197 16.85 1.83 16.77
N SER A 198 16.42 0.56 16.87
CA SER A 198 17.11 -0.56 16.20
C SER A 198 16.69 -0.76 14.74
N ILE A 199 15.61 -0.09 14.31
CA ILE A 199 15.06 -0.17 12.96
C ILE A 199 15.37 1.15 12.27
N LYS A 200 16.18 1.12 11.22
CA LYS A 200 16.53 2.32 10.44
C LYS A 200 15.46 2.61 9.39
N GLU A 201 15.39 3.85 8.90
CA GLU A 201 14.45 4.21 7.83
C GLU A 201 14.68 3.34 6.57
N GLU A 202 15.93 3.02 6.23
CA GLU A 202 16.27 2.09 5.15
C GLU A 202 15.62 0.70 5.31
N ASP A 203 15.51 0.20 6.54
CA ASP A 203 14.82 -1.08 6.80
C ASP A 203 13.30 -0.92 6.63
N ILE A 204 12.75 0.23 6.99
CA ILE A 204 11.32 0.55 6.83
C ILE A 204 10.98 0.65 5.35
N GLU A 205 11.79 1.36 4.57
CA GLU A 205 11.68 1.47 3.11
C GLU A 205 11.67 0.08 2.47
N LYS A 206 12.71 -0.72 2.73
CA LYS A 206 12.79 -2.11 2.23
C LYS A 206 11.59 -2.96 2.66
N PHE A 207 11.08 -2.76 3.87
CA PHE A 207 9.97 -3.54 4.38
C PHE A 207 8.65 -3.20 3.68
N PHE A 208 8.37 -1.92 3.45
CA PHE A 208 7.13 -1.52 2.78
C PHE A 208 7.19 -1.67 1.26
N ALA A 209 8.40 -1.64 0.66
CA ALA A 209 8.64 -1.88 -0.76
C ALA A 209 8.08 -3.22 -1.27
N ILE A 210 7.98 -4.24 -0.41
CA ILE A 210 7.46 -5.57 -0.78
C ILE A 210 5.93 -5.60 -0.96
N GLY A 211 5.25 -4.45 -0.82
CA GLY A 211 3.80 -4.39 -1.01
C GLY A 211 3.01 -4.90 0.20
N VAL A 212 3.34 -4.47 1.42
CA VAL A 212 2.68 -4.92 2.66
C VAL A 212 1.20 -4.53 2.67
N PRO A 213 0.23 -5.46 2.55
CA PRO A 213 -1.17 -5.06 2.41
C PRO A 213 -1.85 -4.77 3.75
N SER A 214 -1.40 -5.43 4.83
CA SER A 214 -2.01 -5.30 6.16
C SER A 214 -1.13 -5.90 7.24
N LEU A 215 -1.36 -5.48 8.48
CA LEU A 215 -0.69 -6.08 9.64
C LEU A 215 -1.03 -7.56 9.86
N THR A 216 -2.21 -8.01 9.43
CA THR A 216 -2.58 -9.43 9.49
C THR A 216 -1.70 -10.27 8.56
N TRP A 217 -1.40 -9.74 7.37
CA TRP A 217 -0.49 -10.37 6.43
C TRP A 217 0.91 -10.50 7.06
N VAL A 218 1.48 -9.42 7.61
CA VAL A 218 2.80 -9.43 8.29
C VAL A 218 2.89 -10.50 9.38
N ARG A 219 1.81 -10.69 10.15
CA ARG A 219 1.76 -11.70 11.22
C ARG A 219 1.76 -13.13 10.67
N ARG A 220 1.07 -13.36 9.56
CA ARG A 220 0.89 -14.68 8.93
C ARG A 220 2.05 -15.07 8.02
N THR A 221 2.74 -14.10 7.41
CA THR A 221 3.92 -14.36 6.57
C THR A 221 5.08 -14.84 7.44
N SER A 222 5.81 -15.85 6.96
CA SER A 222 6.95 -16.39 7.72
C SER A 222 8.10 -15.39 7.77
N SER A 223 8.96 -15.48 8.79
CA SER A 223 10.14 -14.61 8.87
C SER A 223 11.12 -14.87 7.72
N LYS A 224 11.14 -16.10 7.19
CA LYS A 224 11.97 -16.47 6.04
C LYS A 224 11.49 -15.75 4.78
N ASP A 225 10.19 -15.77 4.53
CA ASP A 225 9.60 -15.10 3.36
C ASP A 225 9.76 -13.58 3.46
N LEU A 226 9.51 -12.99 4.63
CA LEU A 226 9.71 -11.55 4.82
C LEU A 226 11.18 -11.15 4.60
N ASN A 227 12.13 -11.93 5.12
CA ASN A 227 13.55 -11.71 4.89
C ASN A 227 13.94 -11.86 3.41
N SER A 228 13.41 -12.86 2.72
CA SER A 228 13.70 -13.11 1.31
C SER A 228 13.15 -12.01 0.41
N LEU A 229 11.94 -11.51 0.70
CA LEU A 229 11.30 -10.48 -0.11
C LEU A 229 11.92 -9.10 0.11
N SER A 230 12.26 -8.76 1.37
CA SER A 230 12.71 -7.40 1.71
C SER A 230 14.23 -7.26 1.77
N GLY A 231 14.99 -8.36 1.78
CA GLY A 231 16.44 -8.35 1.99
C GLY A 231 16.88 -7.84 3.38
N ILE A 232 15.96 -7.72 4.34
CA ILE A 232 16.26 -7.21 5.69
C ILE A 232 16.80 -8.34 6.56
N PRO A 233 17.90 -8.17 7.31
CA PRO A 233 18.45 -9.20 8.18
C PRO A 233 17.41 -9.88 9.10
N VAL A 234 17.50 -11.19 9.24
CA VAL A 234 16.54 -12.02 10.00
C VAL A 234 16.29 -11.51 11.42
N GLY A 235 17.33 -11.02 12.11
CA GLY A 235 17.21 -10.43 13.44
C GLY A 235 16.23 -9.25 13.48
N LYS A 236 16.34 -8.33 12.53
CA LYS A 236 15.43 -7.17 12.41
C LYS A 236 14.03 -7.59 11.97
N ILE A 237 13.89 -8.56 11.07
CA ILE A 237 12.58 -9.11 10.70
C ILE A 237 11.85 -9.72 11.90
N ARG A 238 12.57 -10.41 12.80
CA ARG A 238 11.97 -10.91 14.05
C ARG A 238 11.45 -9.75 14.91
N MET A 239 12.20 -8.66 15.04
CA MET A 239 11.76 -7.47 15.77
C MET A 239 10.52 -6.81 15.15
N ILE A 240 10.53 -6.60 13.83
CA ILE A 240 9.39 -6.05 13.06
C ILE A 240 8.13 -6.89 13.30
N ARG A 241 8.25 -8.24 13.27
CA ARG A 241 7.11 -9.12 13.55
C ARG A 241 6.65 -9.06 15.01
N THR A 242 7.56 -8.92 15.97
CA THR A 242 7.19 -8.73 17.39
C THR A 242 6.39 -7.45 17.57
N LEU A 243 6.88 -6.33 17.05
CA LEU A 243 6.14 -5.06 17.04
C LEU A 243 4.77 -5.22 16.37
N ALA A 244 4.70 -5.92 15.24
CA ALA A 244 3.43 -6.16 14.55
C ALA A 244 2.42 -6.94 15.42
N LYS A 245 2.87 -7.87 16.27
CA LYS A 245 2.02 -8.62 17.22
C LYS A 245 1.60 -7.76 18.42
N GLU A 246 2.44 -6.83 18.87
CA GLU A 246 2.13 -5.95 19.99
C GLU A 246 1.03 -4.94 19.68
N GLN A 247 0.97 -4.46 18.43
CA GLN A 247 -0.10 -3.57 17.93
C GLN A 247 -1.52 -4.21 17.96
N SER A 248 -1.66 -5.52 18.24
CA SER A 248 -2.98 -6.15 18.44
C SER A 248 -3.50 -6.13 19.85
N LYS A 249 -2.68 -5.82 20.86
CA LYS A 249 -3.21 -5.78 22.22
C LYS A 249 -4.13 -4.55 22.29
N PRO A 250 -5.45 -4.71 22.46
CA PRO A 250 -6.24 -3.57 22.90
C PRO A 250 -5.54 -3.08 24.16
N LYS A 251 -5.24 -1.78 24.22
CA LYS A 251 -4.96 -1.15 25.51
C LYS A 251 -6.21 -1.42 26.35
N THR A 252 -6.17 -2.41 27.23
CA THR A 252 -7.03 -2.40 28.41
C THR A 252 -6.71 -1.10 29.09
N SER A 253 -7.61 -0.14 28.90
CA SER A 253 -7.70 1.06 29.71
C SER A 253 -7.52 0.63 31.17
N THR A 254 -6.44 1.05 31.81
CA THR A 254 -6.29 1.01 33.27
C THR A 254 -7.03 2.17 33.91
N ALA A 255 -8.24 2.45 33.42
CA ALA A 255 -9.23 3.28 34.05
C ALA A 255 -10.54 2.45 34.00
N ASP A 256 -11.08 2.20 35.18
CA ASP A 256 -12.26 1.39 35.50
C ASP A 256 -12.11 -0.14 35.47
N VAL A 257 -11.54 -0.68 36.56
CA VAL A 257 -11.99 -1.96 37.10
C VAL A 257 -12.32 -1.78 38.58
N LEU A 258 -13.58 -1.45 38.83
CA LEU A 258 -14.28 -1.71 40.09
C LEU A 258 -14.14 -3.20 40.47
N ALA A 259 -14.09 -3.44 41.78
CA ALA A 259 -13.81 -4.70 42.46
C ALA A 259 -14.50 -5.96 41.88
N PRO A 260 -13.94 -7.17 42.09
CA PRO A 260 -14.50 -8.40 41.54
C PRO A 260 -15.81 -8.77 42.25
N ILE A 261 -16.85 -9.01 41.46
CA ILE A 261 -18.11 -9.61 41.90
C ILE A 261 -17.85 -11.09 42.27
N PRO A 262 -18.28 -11.58 43.45
CA PRO A 262 -18.06 -12.97 43.83
C PRO A 262 -18.87 -13.94 42.96
N LYS A 263 -18.21 -15.04 42.56
CA LYS A 263 -18.84 -16.16 41.83
C LYS A 263 -19.84 -16.87 42.73
N ILE A 264 -21.10 -16.91 42.31
CA ILE A 264 -22.12 -17.79 42.88
C ILE A 264 -21.92 -19.18 42.26
N THR A 265 -21.44 -20.13 43.05
CA THR A 265 -21.47 -21.57 42.74
C THR A 265 -22.89 -22.09 42.91
N PHE A 266 -23.52 -22.55 41.83
CA PHE A 266 -24.74 -23.36 41.93
C PHE A 266 -24.39 -24.74 42.45
N SER A 267 -24.94 -25.09 43.62
CA SER A 267 -24.93 -26.44 44.19
C SER A 267 -26.04 -27.27 43.54
N ASN A 268 -25.70 -28.47 43.07
CA ASN A 268 -26.64 -29.49 42.61
C ASN A 268 -27.00 -30.39 43.80
N GLU A 269 -28.01 -30.02 44.58
CA GLU A 269 -28.72 -30.96 45.45
C GLU A 269 -30.22 -30.94 45.13
N PRO A 270 -30.89 -32.11 45.02
CA PRO A 270 -32.30 -32.19 44.65
C PRO A 270 -33.17 -31.96 45.89
N LEU A 271 -34.05 -30.94 45.84
CA LEU A 271 -35.10 -30.76 46.83
C LEU A 271 -36.19 -31.81 46.63
N THR A 272 -36.37 -32.66 47.63
CA THR A 272 -37.46 -33.62 47.73
C THR A 272 -38.76 -32.95 48.17
N THR A 273 -39.84 -33.49 47.62
CA THR A 273 -41.26 -33.17 47.79
C THR A 273 -41.78 -33.13 49.23
N ILE A 274 -42.65 -32.16 49.53
CA ILE A 274 -43.84 -32.37 50.34
C ILE A 274 -45.04 -31.81 49.57
N ARG A 275 -46.02 -32.68 49.34
CA ARG A 275 -47.29 -32.48 48.66
C ARG A 275 -48.37 -32.75 49.71
N GLU A 276 -49.34 -31.86 49.84
CA GLU A 276 -50.75 -32.07 50.20
C GLU A 276 -51.35 -30.72 50.60
N ALA A 277 -52.59 -30.34 50.33
CA ALA A 277 -53.58 -30.58 49.27
C ALA A 277 -54.83 -29.82 49.72
N SER A 278 -55.55 -29.20 48.76
CA SER A 278 -57.00 -28.87 48.70
C SER A 278 -57.16 -27.52 48.00
N GLU A 279 -57.34 -27.49 46.67
CA GLU A 279 -58.50 -27.86 45.83
C GLU A 279 -59.50 -26.71 45.62
N ASP A 280 -60.05 -26.71 44.41
CA ASP A 280 -61.02 -25.80 43.76
C ASP A 280 -60.42 -24.54 43.09
N GLN A 281 -60.43 -24.33 41.76
CA GLN A 281 -61.12 -24.95 40.61
C GLN A 281 -60.32 -24.70 39.29
N ASP A 282 -60.34 -25.72 38.43
CA ASP A 282 -59.88 -25.82 37.02
C ASP A 282 -60.98 -25.32 36.02
N PRO A 283 -60.88 -25.39 34.66
CA PRO A 283 -59.77 -25.80 33.76
C PRO A 283 -59.62 -24.94 32.45
N PHE A 284 -58.62 -25.31 31.63
CA PHE A 284 -58.53 -25.30 30.14
C PHE A 284 -57.26 -24.68 29.50
N LEU A 285 -56.17 -25.47 29.49
CA LEU A 285 -55.56 -26.13 28.33
C LEU A 285 -55.73 -25.50 26.90
N ILE A 286 -54.60 -25.09 26.28
CA ILE A 286 -54.00 -25.63 25.02
C ILE A 286 -53.27 -24.58 24.15
N ASP A 287 -52.01 -24.92 23.88
CA ASP A 287 -51.13 -24.75 22.72
C ASP A 287 -51.06 -23.50 21.82
N ILE A 288 -49.81 -23.02 21.69
CA ILE A 288 -48.94 -22.98 20.49
C ILE A 288 -49.59 -22.57 19.14
N VAL A 289 -48.83 -21.71 18.45
CA VAL A 289 -48.82 -21.38 17.01
C VAL A 289 -49.49 -20.04 16.68
N SER A 290 -48.68 -18.98 16.66
CA SER A 290 -49.01 -17.77 15.89
C SER A 290 -48.53 -17.94 14.45
N THR A 291 -49.43 -18.39 13.57
CA THR A 291 -49.39 -18.13 12.13
C THR A 291 -50.45 -17.07 11.81
N ARG A 292 -50.04 -16.01 11.11
CA ARG A 292 -50.83 -15.16 10.16
C ARG A 292 -49.87 -14.02 9.74
N ASN A 293 -49.27 -14.01 8.56
CA ASN A 293 -49.86 -13.94 7.21
C ASN A 293 -50.96 -12.88 7.07
N SER A 294 -50.74 -12.03 6.06
CA SER A 294 -51.74 -11.52 5.11
C SER A 294 -52.28 -10.10 5.30
N LEU A 295 -51.81 -9.22 4.41
CA LEU A 295 -52.60 -8.36 3.51
C LEU A 295 -53.44 -7.20 4.10
N ASN A 296 -53.08 -5.99 3.66
CA ASN A 296 -54.00 -4.96 3.19
C ASN A 296 -53.40 -4.38 1.89
N SER A 297 -53.64 -5.04 0.76
CA SER A 297 -54.41 -4.59 -0.40
C SER A 297 -55.28 -3.31 -0.29
N LYS A 298 -55.22 -2.54 -1.40
CA LYS A 298 -56.12 -1.48 -1.94
C LYS A 298 -55.85 -0.07 -1.41
N GLU A 299 -55.66 0.97 -2.24
CA GLU A 299 -56.01 1.23 -3.65
C GLU A 299 -54.83 1.69 -4.51
#